data_AF-A0A7S2IJD8-F1
#
_entry.id   AF-A0A7S2IJD8-F1
#
_cell.length_a   1.000
_cell.length_b   1.000
_cell.length_c   1.000
_cell.angle_alpha   90.00
_cell.angle_beta   90.00
_cell.angle_gamma   90.00
#
_symmetry.space_group_name_H-M   'P 1'
#
loop_
_entity.id
_entity.type
_entity.pdbx_description
1 polymer ?
#
loop_
_entity_poly.entity_id
_entity_poly.type
_entity_poly.pdbx_seq_one_letter_code
_entity_poly.pdbx_strand_id
1 'polypeptide(L)'
;APLAPAAPAAPAAPAAGAKRPAEGTPGDGEPKKQKEDSEQLARMLIQGVVRVLQNRQKDGRGPLPIADLEEEFKLLWKVPFNLQQAGETDTFAFLQKFPHKVDVVGEGAQAMVQLAKKAAEKAKAGA
;
A
#
# COMPACT_ATOMS: atom_id res chain seq x y z
N ALA A 1 19.95 -19.27 -61.85
CA ALA A 1 20.53 -20.32 -60.99
C ALA A 1 21.73 -19.71 -60.26
N PRO A 2 21.84 -19.90 -58.94
CA PRO A 2 22.62 -21.03 -58.39
C PRO A 2 21.79 -21.87 -57.39
N LEU A 3 21.92 -23.21 -57.32
CA LEU A 3 23.06 -24.03 -56.85
C LEU A 3 23.33 -23.91 -55.33
N ALA A 4 22.64 -24.76 -54.57
CA ALA A 4 23.17 -25.37 -53.34
C ALA A 4 23.81 -26.72 -53.73
N PRO A 5 24.90 -27.16 -53.08
CA PRO A 5 24.82 -27.93 -51.82
C PRO A 5 25.96 -27.51 -50.84
N ALA A 6 26.32 -28.14 -49.71
CA ALA A 6 25.90 -29.37 -49.02
C ALA A 6 26.07 -29.18 -47.48
N ALA A 7 25.51 -30.10 -46.68
CA ALA A 7 25.82 -30.25 -45.25
C ALA A 7 26.75 -31.49 -45.04
N PRO A 8 27.02 -31.99 -43.82
CA PRO A 8 27.33 -31.34 -42.54
C PRO A 8 28.65 -31.88 -41.91
N ALA A 9 29.15 -31.28 -40.82
CA ALA A 9 30.16 -31.92 -39.95
C ALA A 9 30.07 -31.46 -38.47
N ALA A 10 29.93 -32.44 -37.57
CA ALA A 10 30.04 -32.39 -36.11
C ALA A 10 30.58 -33.77 -35.63
N PRO A 11 30.96 -34.05 -34.36
CA PRO A 11 31.06 -33.22 -33.14
C PRO A 11 32.56 -32.90 -32.81
N ALA A 12 33.10 -32.65 -31.61
CA ALA A 12 32.65 -32.65 -30.20
C ALA A 12 33.45 -31.60 -29.36
N ALA A 13 32.95 -31.01 -28.26
CA ALA A 13 32.99 -31.46 -26.84
C ALA A 13 34.39 -31.54 -26.17
N PRO A 14 34.52 -31.42 -24.82
CA PRO A 14 33.93 -30.40 -23.93
C PRO A 14 34.92 -29.84 -22.87
N ALA A 15 34.74 -28.58 -22.41
CA ALA A 15 35.26 -28.07 -21.14
C ALA A 15 34.47 -26.82 -20.72
N ALA A 16 33.61 -26.92 -19.68
CA ALA A 16 33.95 -26.55 -18.31
C ALA A 16 34.09 -25.01 -18.11
N GLY A 17 32.95 -24.35 -17.91
CA GLY A 17 32.86 -22.89 -17.70
C GLY A 17 31.48 -22.48 -17.17
N ALA A 18 31.05 -23.07 -16.06
CA ALA A 18 29.82 -22.70 -15.34
C ALA A 18 29.92 -21.25 -14.80
N LYS A 19 28.84 -20.51 -14.51
CA LYS A 19 27.44 -20.88 -14.24
C LYS A 19 26.46 -19.84 -14.84
N ARG A 20 25.34 -20.30 -15.41
CA ARG A 20 24.01 -19.64 -15.47
C ARG A 20 22.95 -20.75 -15.67
N PRO A 21 21.71 -20.64 -15.18
CA PRO A 21 21.20 -19.78 -14.09
C PRO A 21 20.19 -20.50 -13.16
N ALA A 22 20.53 -20.78 -11.90
CA ALA A 22 19.55 -21.10 -10.83
C ALA A 22 20.22 -21.22 -9.46
N GLU A 23 20.20 -20.14 -8.67
CA GLU A 23 20.36 -20.13 -7.19
C GLU A 23 19.67 -18.80 -6.78
N GLY A 24 18.46 -18.79 -6.23
CA GLY A 24 17.76 -19.91 -5.59
C GLY A 24 18.20 -20.13 -4.14
N THR A 25 18.82 -19.12 -3.53
CA THR A 25 19.09 -19.10 -2.09
C THR A 25 18.00 -18.28 -1.39
N PRO A 26 17.04 -18.91 -0.70
CA PRO A 26 16.21 -18.22 0.27
C PRO A 26 17.09 -17.85 1.46
N GLY A 27 17.71 -16.67 1.38
CA GLY A 27 18.50 -16.12 2.48
C GLY A 27 17.60 -15.80 3.66
N ASP A 28 17.90 -16.48 4.77
CA ASP A 28 17.63 -16.16 6.18
C ASP A 28 16.89 -14.84 6.49
N GLY A 29 15.90 -14.95 7.38
CA GLY A 29 15.02 -13.84 7.72
C GLY A 29 15.72 -12.71 8.48
N GLU A 30 15.93 -11.58 7.81
CA GLU A 30 16.11 -10.29 8.48
C GLU A 30 14.75 -9.56 8.63
N PRO A 31 14.31 -9.23 9.86
CA PRO A 31 12.97 -8.67 10.13
C PRO A 31 12.74 -7.22 9.62
N LYS A 32 13.62 -6.70 8.75
CA LYS A 32 13.46 -5.38 8.11
C LYS A 32 12.48 -5.41 6.94
N LYS A 33 12.47 -6.48 6.13
CA LYS A 33 11.72 -6.49 4.86
C LYS A 33 10.20 -6.41 5.09
N GLN A 34 9.72 -7.19 6.06
CA GLN A 34 8.31 -7.20 6.49
C GLN A 34 7.81 -5.82 6.98
N LYS A 35 8.71 -4.96 7.50
CA LYS A 35 8.37 -3.59 7.91
C LYS A 35 8.13 -2.65 6.72
N GLU A 36 8.82 -2.90 5.61
CA GLU A 36 8.69 -2.12 4.37
C GLU A 36 7.34 -2.39 3.68
N ASP A 37 6.94 -3.67 3.61
CA ASP A 37 5.59 -4.08 3.18
C ASP A 37 4.49 -3.50 4.09
N SER A 38 4.69 -3.55 5.42
CA SER A 38 3.77 -2.94 6.40
C SER A 38 3.64 -1.42 6.22
N GLU A 39 4.72 -0.69 5.96
CA GLU A 39 4.67 0.74 5.65
C GLU A 39 3.96 1.03 4.33
N GLN A 40 4.10 0.17 3.32
CA GLN A 40 3.38 0.32 2.05
C GLN A 40 1.87 0.07 2.23
N LEU A 41 1.49 -0.94 3.02
CA LEU A 41 0.11 -1.19 3.43
C LEU A 41 -0.47 -0.02 4.24
N ALA A 42 0.28 0.51 5.22
CA ALA A 42 -0.08 1.72 5.97
C ALA A 42 -0.36 2.91 5.03
N ARG A 43 0.50 3.15 4.05
CA ARG A 43 0.34 4.22 3.03
C ARG A 43 -0.89 4.01 2.16
N MET A 44 -1.25 2.76 1.85
CA MET A 44 -2.44 2.42 1.06
C MET A 44 -3.74 2.55 1.89
N LEU A 45 -3.74 2.08 3.15
CA LEU A 45 -4.84 2.24 4.10
C LEU A 45 -5.15 3.72 4.34
N ILE A 46 -4.15 4.54 4.67
CA ILE A 46 -4.40 5.99 4.90
C ILE A 46 -4.88 6.71 3.64
N GLN A 47 -4.47 6.26 2.44
CA GLN A 47 -4.96 6.82 1.18
C GLN A 47 -6.43 6.51 0.92
N GLY A 48 -6.89 5.31 1.31
CA GLY A 48 -8.31 4.98 1.33
C GLY A 48 -9.10 5.78 2.37
N VAL A 49 -8.58 5.97 3.59
CA VAL A 49 -9.24 6.79 4.63
C VAL A 49 -9.40 8.24 4.16
N VAL A 50 -8.36 8.81 3.55
CA VAL A 50 -8.42 10.14 2.89
C VAL A 50 -9.52 10.19 1.83
N ARG A 51 -9.72 9.12 1.05
CA ARG A 51 -10.81 9.05 0.06
C ARG A 51 -12.18 8.99 0.72
N VAL A 52 -12.35 8.21 1.78
CA VAL A 52 -13.61 8.09 2.56
C VAL A 52 -14.01 9.45 3.12
N LEU A 53 -13.06 10.15 3.73
CA LEU A 53 -13.27 11.48 4.30
C LEU A 53 -13.52 12.55 3.24
N GLN A 54 -12.81 12.51 2.10
CA GLN A 54 -13.12 13.36 0.95
C GLN A 54 -14.53 13.09 0.41
N ASN A 55 -14.94 11.82 0.32
CA ASN A 55 -16.27 11.46 -0.14
C ASN A 55 -17.35 11.97 0.83
N ARG A 56 -17.22 11.73 2.14
CA ARG A 56 -18.14 12.26 3.16
C ARG A 56 -18.22 13.78 3.14
N GLN A 57 -17.09 14.49 3.06
CA GLN A 57 -17.09 15.96 2.94
C GLN A 57 -17.78 16.45 1.67
N LYS A 58 -17.67 15.74 0.54
CA LYS A 58 -18.44 16.05 -0.68
C LYS A 58 -19.93 15.75 -0.53
N ASP A 59 -20.29 14.73 0.24
CA ASP A 59 -21.67 14.35 0.58
C ASP A 59 -22.31 15.25 1.66
N GLY A 60 -21.57 16.23 2.18
CA GLY A 60 -22.00 17.07 3.31
C GLY A 60 -22.04 16.35 4.67
N ARG A 61 -21.60 15.08 4.74
CA ARG A 61 -21.47 14.33 5.99
C ARG A 61 -20.20 14.80 6.70
N GLY A 62 -20.35 15.27 7.93
CA GLY A 62 -19.28 15.83 8.76
C GLY A 62 -18.22 14.80 9.21
N PRO A 63 -17.47 15.11 10.30
CA PRO A 63 -16.47 14.20 10.87
C PRO A 63 -16.99 12.78 11.04
N LEU A 64 -16.10 11.80 10.84
CA LEU A 64 -16.42 10.38 10.90
C LEU A 64 -15.91 9.82 12.24
N PRO A 65 -16.74 9.20 13.10
CA PRO A 65 -16.26 8.54 14.31
C PRO A 65 -15.23 7.45 13.95
N ILE A 66 -14.20 7.26 14.78
CA ILE A 66 -13.23 6.17 14.58
C ILE A 66 -13.91 4.79 14.65
N ALA A 67 -15.01 4.66 15.39
CA ALA A 67 -15.81 3.42 15.45
C ALA A 67 -16.42 3.05 14.08
N ASP A 68 -17.06 4.02 13.40
CA ASP A 68 -17.66 3.84 12.06
C ASP A 68 -16.62 3.79 10.92
N LEU A 69 -15.35 4.15 11.20
CA LEU A 69 -14.32 4.30 10.18
C LEU A 69 -14.02 2.99 9.45
N GLU A 70 -13.98 1.85 10.14
CA GLU A 70 -13.76 0.55 9.50
C GLU A 70 -14.91 0.15 8.57
N GLU A 71 -16.15 0.40 8.98
CA GLU A 71 -17.33 0.08 8.17
C GLU A 71 -17.41 0.96 6.93
N GLU A 72 -17.33 2.28 7.07
CA GLU A 72 -17.36 3.22 5.93
C GLU A 72 -16.16 3.02 4.99
N PHE A 73 -14.98 2.68 5.53
CA PHE A 73 -13.81 2.32 4.73
C PHE A 73 -14.05 1.07 3.90
N LYS A 74 -14.53 -0.01 4.53
CA LYS A 74 -14.84 -1.26 3.82
C LYS A 74 -15.96 -1.07 2.80
N LEU A 75 -16.96 -0.26 3.11
CA LEU A 75 -18.12 0.00 2.25
C LEU A 75 -17.73 0.79 0.99
N LEU A 76 -16.94 1.86 1.12
CA LEU A 76 -16.54 2.70 0.00
C LEU A 76 -15.32 2.17 -0.77
N TRP A 77 -14.30 1.70 -0.04
CA TRP A 77 -12.99 1.34 -0.62
C TRP A 77 -12.85 -0.16 -0.91
N LYS A 78 -13.75 -1.02 -0.39
CA LYS A 78 -13.79 -2.48 -0.61
C LYS A 78 -12.54 -3.25 -0.19
N VAL A 79 -11.64 -2.65 0.58
CA VAL A 79 -10.49 -3.31 1.20
C VAL A 79 -10.78 -3.48 2.71
N PRO A 80 -10.45 -4.62 3.33
CA PRO A 80 -10.52 -4.76 4.78
C PRO A 80 -9.50 -3.84 5.48
N PHE A 81 -9.88 -3.25 6.61
CA PHE A 81 -9.03 -2.31 7.36
C PHE A 81 -7.99 -3.04 8.23
N ASN A 82 -7.08 -3.75 7.57
CA ASN A 82 -6.12 -4.66 8.23
C ASN A 82 -4.93 -3.93 8.87
N LEU A 83 -5.15 -3.19 9.95
CA LEU A 83 -4.08 -2.56 10.74
C LEU A 83 -3.02 -3.57 11.19
N GLN A 84 -3.43 -4.76 11.63
CA GLN A 84 -2.53 -5.85 12.05
C GLN A 84 -1.48 -6.20 10.98
N GLN A 85 -1.85 -6.16 9.70
CA GLN A 85 -0.91 -6.42 8.58
C GLN A 85 0.01 -5.23 8.29
N ALA A 86 -0.43 -4.01 8.63
CA ALA A 86 0.39 -2.80 8.62
C ALA A 86 1.30 -2.66 9.86
N GLY A 87 1.32 -3.66 10.76
CA GLY A 87 2.08 -3.63 12.01
C GLY A 87 1.47 -2.73 13.09
N GLU A 88 0.21 -2.34 12.93
CA GLU A 88 -0.53 -1.46 13.83
C GLU A 88 -1.60 -2.24 14.61
N THR A 89 -1.81 -1.88 15.87
CA THR A 89 -2.86 -2.45 16.71
C THR A 89 -4.00 -1.49 17.01
N ASP A 90 -3.81 -0.19 16.76
CA ASP A 90 -4.75 0.86 17.19
C ASP A 90 -4.98 1.90 16.08
N THR A 91 -6.26 2.10 15.73
CA THR A 91 -6.70 3.00 14.67
C THR A 91 -6.38 4.46 14.98
N PHE A 92 -6.47 4.87 16.24
CA PHE A 92 -6.20 6.24 16.67
C PHE A 92 -4.70 6.55 16.55
N ALA A 93 -3.84 5.66 17.06
CA ALA A 93 -2.38 5.76 16.95
C ALA A 93 -1.89 5.72 15.49
N PHE A 94 -2.51 4.87 14.66
CA PHE A 94 -2.22 4.83 13.21
C PHE A 94 -2.53 6.17 12.54
N LEU A 95 -3.73 6.73 12.78
CA LEU A 95 -4.15 7.99 12.16
C LEU A 95 -3.32 9.18 12.68
N GLN A 96 -2.87 9.14 13.95
CA GLN A 96 -1.91 10.11 14.52
C GLN A 96 -0.53 10.11 13.83
N LYS A 97 -0.11 9.04 13.14
CA LYS A 97 1.13 9.05 12.33
C LYS A 97 1.00 9.85 11.03
N PHE A 98 -0.23 10.17 10.60
CA PHE A 98 -0.51 10.88 9.35
C PHE A 98 -1.26 12.22 9.54
N PRO A 99 -0.81 13.13 10.42
CA PRO A 99 -1.49 14.40 10.72
C PRO A 99 -1.54 15.37 9.52
N HIS A 100 -0.77 15.06 8.47
CA HIS A 100 -0.75 15.79 7.21
C HIS A 100 -1.82 15.31 6.20
N LYS A 101 -2.54 14.22 6.51
CA LYS A 101 -3.60 13.61 5.69
C LYS A 101 -4.95 13.64 6.41
N VAL A 102 -4.95 13.18 7.66
CA VAL A 102 -6.11 13.08 8.54
C VAL A 102 -5.84 13.85 9.82
N ASP A 103 -6.90 14.31 10.47
CA ASP A 103 -6.84 15.03 11.73
C ASP A 103 -7.81 14.34 12.69
N VAL A 104 -7.29 13.95 13.86
CA VAL A 104 -8.02 13.18 14.87
C VAL A 104 -8.48 14.13 15.95
N VAL A 105 -9.77 14.46 15.98
CA VAL A 105 -10.37 15.35 16.97
C VAL A 105 -11.03 14.51 18.05
N GLY A 106 -10.48 14.56 19.27
CA GLY A 106 -11.17 14.04 20.45
C GLY A 106 -12.23 15.05 20.90
N GLU A 107 -13.48 14.87 20.46
CA GLU A 107 -14.59 15.71 20.90
C GLU A 107 -15.39 14.97 22.00
N GLY A 108 -15.06 15.26 23.26
CA GLY A 108 -15.67 14.60 24.41
C GLY A 108 -15.23 13.14 24.56
N ALA A 109 -16.20 12.23 24.55
CA ALA A 109 -15.99 10.79 24.80
C ALA A 109 -15.72 9.96 23.53
N GLN A 110 -15.79 10.55 22.33
CA GLN A 110 -15.54 9.85 21.07
C GLN A 110 -14.44 10.53 20.27
N ALA A 111 -13.49 9.73 19.77
CA ALA A 111 -12.53 10.19 18.78
C ALA A 111 -13.21 10.27 17.41
N MET A 112 -13.31 11.47 16.86
CA MET A 112 -13.74 11.72 15.49
C MET A 112 -12.52 11.95 14.60
N VAL A 113 -12.66 11.61 13.33
CA VAL A 113 -11.63 11.80 12.32
C VAL A 113 -12.17 12.60 11.15
N GLN A 114 -11.38 13.57 10.73
CA GLN A 114 -11.68 14.50 9.66
C GLN A 114 -10.48 14.63 8.73
N LEU A 115 -10.70 15.20 7.54
CA LEU A 115 -9.58 15.48 6.64
C LEU A 115 -8.72 16.59 7.24
N ALA A 116 -7.40 16.42 7.27
CA ALA A 116 -6.51 17.44 7.83
C ALA A 116 -6.71 18.77 7.10
N LYS A 117 -6.72 19.92 7.81
CA LYS A 117 -6.97 21.25 7.22
C LYS A 117 -6.16 21.49 5.94
N LYS A 118 -4.87 21.14 5.97
CA LYS A 118 -3.92 21.26 4.84
C LYS A 118 -4.20 20.31 3.67
N ALA A 119 -4.83 19.16 3.93
CA ALA A 119 -5.32 18.23 2.92
C ALA A 119 -6.68 18.66 2.34
N ALA A 120 -7.56 19.26 3.16
CA ALA A 120 -8.86 19.79 2.74
C ALA A 120 -8.73 20.97 1.77
N GLU A 121 -7.79 21.89 2.00
CA GLU A 121 -7.51 22.97 1.04
C GLU A 121 -6.99 22.43 -0.30
N LYS A 122 -6.11 21.42 -0.27
CA LYS A 122 -5.62 20.79 -1.52
C LYS A 122 -6.69 19.99 -2.26
N ALA A 123 -7.72 19.51 -1.56
CA ALA A 123 -8.89 18.87 -2.18
C ALA A 123 -9.86 19.88 -2.81
N LYS A 124 -9.97 21.10 -2.27
CA LYS A 124 -10.73 22.21 -2.89
C LYS A 124 -9.99 22.88 -4.05
N ALA A 125 -8.66 22.94 -4.01
CA ALA A 125 -7.84 23.61 -5.03
C ALA A 125 -7.57 22.77 -6.31
N GLY A 126 -8.19 21.59 -6.44
CA GLY A 126 -8.07 20.70 -7.60
C GLY A 126 -9.41 20.31 -8.22
N ALA A 127 -10.45 21.13 -7.99
CA ALA A 127 -11.79 20.99 -8.55
C ALA A 127 -12.07 22.13 -9.55
#